data_AF-A0A6A9GV30-F1
#
_entry.id   AF-A0A6A9GV30-F1
#
_cell.length_a   1.000
_cell.length_b   1.000
_cell.length_c   1.000
_cell.angle_alpha   90.00
_cell.angle_beta   90.00
_cell.angle_gamma   90.00
#
_symmetry.space_group_name_H-M   'P 1'
#
loop_
_entity.id
_entity.type
_entity.pdbx_description
1 polymer ?
#
loop_
_entity_poly.entity_id
_entity_poly.type
_entity_poly.pdbx_seq_one_letter_code
_entity_poly.pdbx_strand_id
1 'polypeptide(L)'
;MLCESWNINKNPRYKIIKYKNEYLMIDVTSSWIFFFIPMLNWGVPKKFAKISQSEFEELNTFTPKNSSSAGWIAGGGSVLLAVLTRKYIQLLNIQINQIAVNILCCLVLLGVFLSALYINSKSKLNVYDRNNCDEKIILIPTFKNLCLMLLSYIIFGGISILAFYMFITEGIQNIILFITWIMLVIMFLLSNVALVVNKKVYVIKR
;
A
#
# COMPACT_ATOMS: atom_id res chain seq x y z
N MET A 1 -24.19 -1.60 -4.57
CA MET A 1 -24.38 -0.39 -5.41
C MET A 1 -23.01 0.12 -5.84
N LEU A 2 -22.83 0.52 -7.10
CA LEU A 2 -21.58 1.17 -7.53
C LEU A 2 -21.58 2.62 -7.04
N CYS A 3 -20.58 3.00 -6.27
CA CYS A 3 -20.47 4.31 -5.63
C CYS A 3 -19.15 4.99 -6.01
N GLU A 4 -19.17 6.31 -6.03
CA GLU A 4 -17.97 7.13 -6.13
C GLU A 4 -17.27 7.19 -4.78
N SER A 5 -15.94 7.19 -4.82
CA SER A 5 -15.13 7.23 -3.62
C SER A 5 -13.91 8.14 -3.78
N TRP A 6 -13.62 8.89 -2.72
CA TRP A 6 -12.53 9.86 -2.64
C TRP A 6 -11.55 9.47 -1.55
N ASN A 7 -10.27 9.72 -1.80
CA ASN A 7 -9.23 9.58 -0.79
C ASN A 7 -9.05 10.92 -0.07
N ILE A 8 -8.86 10.86 1.24
CA ILE A 8 -8.52 12.03 2.02
C ILE A 8 -7.04 12.35 1.81
N ASN A 9 -6.72 13.63 1.62
CA ASN A 9 -5.34 14.03 1.37
C ASN A 9 -4.42 13.62 2.52
N LYS A 10 -3.24 13.07 2.17
CA LYS A 10 -2.22 12.59 3.13
C LYS A 10 -2.73 11.59 4.18
N ASN A 11 -3.91 11.01 3.99
CA ASN A 11 -4.50 10.08 4.94
C ASN A 11 -4.93 8.79 4.23
N PRO A 12 -4.09 7.74 4.26
CA PRO A 12 -4.39 6.46 3.63
C PRO A 12 -5.39 5.60 4.42
N ARG A 13 -5.70 5.97 5.67
CA ARG A 13 -6.55 5.20 6.58
C ARG A 13 -8.03 5.33 6.23
N TYR A 14 -8.48 6.54 5.92
CA TYR A 14 -9.89 6.83 5.70
C TYR A 14 -10.22 7.08 4.24
N LYS A 15 -11.43 6.66 3.88
CA LYS A 15 -11.99 6.85 2.54
C LYS A 15 -13.41 7.36 2.62
N ILE A 16 -13.76 8.29 1.75
CA ILE A 16 -15.10 8.86 1.68
C ILE A 16 -15.84 8.24 0.50
N ILE A 17 -17.09 7.86 0.70
CA ILE A 17 -17.95 7.25 -0.32
C ILE A 17 -19.28 7.99 -0.36
N LYS A 18 -19.74 8.31 -1.57
CA LYS A 18 -21.09 8.83 -1.78
C LYS A 18 -22.05 7.67 -1.96
N TYR A 19 -22.89 7.44 -0.95
CA TYR A 19 -23.93 6.43 -0.98
C TYR A 19 -25.30 7.11 -1.04
N LYS A 20 -25.96 7.03 -2.21
CA LYS A 20 -27.17 7.81 -2.50
C LYS A 20 -26.91 9.32 -2.32
N ASN A 21 -27.51 9.93 -1.30
CA ASN A 21 -27.35 11.36 -0.96
C ASN A 21 -26.50 11.59 0.30
N GLU A 22 -25.94 10.53 0.91
CA GLU A 22 -25.11 10.63 2.11
C GLU A 22 -23.62 10.43 1.76
N TYR A 23 -22.74 11.12 2.49
CA TYR A 23 -21.31 10.89 2.47
C TYR A 23 -20.92 10.01 3.67
N LEU A 24 -20.27 8.88 3.37
CA LEU A 24 -19.85 7.89 4.35
C LEU A 24 -18.33 7.86 4.41
N MET A 25 -17.76 8.13 5.58
CA MET A 25 -16.34 8.01 5.86
C MET A 25 -16.04 6.64 6.46
N ILE A 26 -15.12 5.89 5.86
CA ILE A 26 -14.87 4.49 6.20
C ILE A 26 -13.40 4.33 6.56
N ASP A 27 -13.15 3.63 7.67
CA ASP A 27 -11.81 3.22 8.07
C ASP A 27 -11.38 1.96 7.29
N VAL A 28 -10.56 2.17 6.26
CA VAL A 28 -10.07 1.11 5.37
C VAL A 28 -9.07 0.22 6.11
N THR A 29 -8.24 0.78 6.98
CA THR A 29 -7.14 0.08 7.67
C THR A 29 -7.53 -0.44 9.07
N SER A 30 -8.82 -0.40 9.40
CA SER A 30 -9.38 -0.88 10.67
C SER A 30 -9.03 -2.34 11.00
N SER A 31 -8.84 -3.21 10.01
CA SER A 31 -8.50 -4.62 10.23
C SER A 31 -7.00 -4.85 10.15
N TRP A 32 -6.46 -5.65 11.08
CA TRP A 32 -5.08 -6.14 11.04
C TRP A 32 -4.75 -6.89 9.73
N ILE A 33 -5.75 -7.52 9.11
CA ILE A 33 -5.64 -8.22 7.82
C ILE A 33 -5.15 -7.28 6.71
N PHE A 34 -5.45 -5.99 6.80
CA PHE A 34 -5.00 -4.99 5.83
C PHE A 34 -3.47 -4.97 5.66
N PHE A 35 -2.71 -5.18 6.74
CA PHE A 35 -1.25 -5.10 6.71
C PHE A 35 -0.59 -6.29 6.02
N PHE A 36 -1.24 -7.46 6.04
CA PHE A 36 -0.69 -8.70 5.48
C PHE A 36 -1.28 -9.02 4.10
N ILE A 37 -2.61 -8.91 3.98
CA ILE A 37 -3.36 -9.31 2.79
C ILE A 37 -4.50 -8.29 2.58
N PRO A 38 -4.20 -7.12 2.01
CA PRO A 38 -5.19 -6.05 1.87
C PRO A 38 -6.35 -6.40 0.93
N MET A 39 -6.25 -7.47 0.14
CA MET A 39 -7.39 -7.98 -0.65
C MET A 39 -8.46 -8.67 0.22
N LEU A 40 -8.03 -9.45 1.22
CA LEU A 40 -8.97 -10.09 2.15
C LEU A 40 -9.72 -9.04 2.97
N ASN A 41 -9.13 -7.86 3.16
CA ASN A 41 -9.75 -6.73 3.84
C ASN A 41 -11.01 -6.19 3.13
N TRP A 42 -11.24 -6.49 1.84
CA TRP A 42 -12.47 -6.08 1.13
C TRP A 42 -13.72 -6.78 1.64
N GLY A 43 -13.62 -8.07 1.95
CA GLY A 43 -14.74 -8.88 2.44
C GLY A 43 -15.05 -8.63 3.93
N VAL A 44 -14.20 -7.87 4.63
CA VAL A 44 -14.37 -7.59 6.04
C VAL A 44 -15.37 -6.44 6.21
N PRO A 45 -16.47 -6.65 6.96
CA PRO A 45 -17.43 -5.60 7.24
C PRO A 45 -16.81 -4.53 8.15
N LYS A 46 -16.89 -3.27 7.74
CA LYS A 46 -16.26 -2.11 8.40
C LYS A 46 -17.31 -1.16 8.95
N LYS A 47 -17.00 -0.51 10.07
CA LYS A 47 -17.81 0.60 10.57
C LYS A 47 -17.57 1.84 9.71
N PHE A 48 -18.58 2.70 9.62
CA PHE A 48 -18.50 3.96 8.89
C PHE A 48 -19.03 5.10 9.74
N ALA A 49 -18.58 6.31 9.45
CA ALA A 49 -19.08 7.55 10.03
C ALA A 49 -19.86 8.33 8.96
N LYS A 50 -21.00 8.92 9.33
CA LYS A 50 -21.72 9.82 8.43
C LYS A 50 -21.10 11.21 8.50
N ILE A 51 -20.77 11.79 7.36
CA ILE A 51 -20.19 13.15 7.32
C ILE A 51 -21.10 14.10 6.56
N SER A 52 -21.11 15.36 6.98
CA SER A 52 -21.83 16.42 6.28
C SER A 52 -21.07 16.87 5.02
N GLN A 53 -21.75 17.59 4.13
CA GLN A 53 -21.09 18.16 2.95
C GLN A 53 -20.01 19.19 3.34
N SER A 54 -20.22 19.96 4.40
CA SER A 54 -19.22 20.93 4.87
C SER A 54 -17.96 20.25 5.41
N GLU A 55 -18.10 19.15 6.17
CA GLU A 55 -16.96 18.35 6.64
C GLU A 55 -16.21 17.71 5.46
N PHE A 56 -16.94 17.26 4.44
CA PHE A 56 -16.34 16.72 3.21
C PHE A 56 -15.49 17.76 2.47
N GLU A 57 -15.99 18.98 2.33
CA GLU A 57 -15.27 20.07 1.66
C GLU A 57 -14.01 20.46 2.43
N GLU A 58 -14.09 20.60 3.76
CA GLU A 58 -12.93 20.86 4.63
C GLU A 58 -11.84 19.78 4.45
N LEU A 59 -12.22 18.50 4.39
CA LEU A 59 -11.29 17.39 4.16
C LEU A 59 -10.70 17.37 2.73
N ASN A 60 -11.40 17.92 1.74
CA ASN A 60 -11.00 17.91 0.32
C ASN A 60 -10.23 19.16 -0.14
N THR A 61 -10.35 20.31 0.52
CA THR A 61 -9.64 21.56 0.12
C THR A 61 -8.12 21.42 0.04
N PHE A 62 -7.53 20.34 0.56
CA PHE A 62 -6.10 20.05 0.46
C PHE A 62 -5.70 19.17 -0.75
N THR A 63 -6.49 19.06 -1.82
CA THR A 63 -6.05 18.29 -3.02
C THR A 63 -4.75 18.84 -3.61
N PRO A 64 -3.70 18.02 -3.79
CA PRO A 64 -2.47 18.50 -4.42
C PRO A 64 -2.69 18.74 -5.92
N LYS A 65 -2.11 19.84 -6.41
CA LYS A 65 -1.93 20.12 -7.83
C LYS A 65 -1.19 18.95 -8.47
N ASN A 66 -1.78 18.33 -9.49
CA ASN A 66 -1.19 17.22 -10.24
C ASN A 66 0.22 17.60 -10.73
N SER A 67 1.28 17.13 -10.07
CA SER A 67 2.63 17.23 -10.59
C SER A 67 2.97 15.91 -11.28
N SER A 68 2.90 15.94 -12.61
CA SER A 68 3.14 14.80 -13.51
C SER A 68 4.63 14.43 -13.65
N SER A 69 5.42 14.49 -12.57
CA SER A 69 6.88 14.28 -12.62
C SER A 69 7.33 12.84 -12.34
N ALA A 70 6.44 11.94 -11.91
CA ALA A 70 6.81 10.57 -11.52
C ALA A 70 7.31 9.68 -12.67
N GLY A 71 6.95 9.98 -13.93
CA GLY A 71 7.33 9.18 -15.11
C GLY A 71 8.82 9.22 -15.46
N TRP A 72 9.50 10.34 -15.17
CA TRP A 72 10.93 10.51 -15.48
C TRP A 72 11.83 9.70 -14.54
N ILE A 73 11.38 9.49 -13.30
CA ILE A 73 12.07 8.66 -12.30
C ILE A 73 11.96 7.17 -12.67
N ALA A 74 10.82 6.74 -13.21
CA ALA A 74 10.58 5.34 -13.55
C ALA A 74 11.32 4.88 -14.83
N GLY A 75 11.36 5.72 -15.86
CA GLY A 75 11.93 5.35 -17.16
C GLY A 75 13.36 5.83 -17.43
N GLY A 76 13.66 7.11 -17.15
CA GLY A 76 14.97 7.71 -17.47
C GLY A 76 16.00 7.61 -16.35
N GLY A 77 15.55 7.77 -15.10
CA GLY A 77 16.41 7.66 -13.92
C GLY A 77 16.99 6.26 -13.72
N SER A 78 16.21 5.21 -14.00
CA SER A 78 16.63 3.82 -13.90
C SER A 78 17.74 3.46 -14.89
N VAL A 79 17.69 3.98 -16.13
CA VAL A 79 18.72 3.76 -17.16
C VAL A 79 20.03 4.46 -16.79
N LEU A 80 19.98 5.72 -16.34
CA LEU A 80 21.18 6.45 -15.90
C LEU A 80 21.82 5.79 -14.66
N LEU A 81 21.01 5.34 -13.71
CA LEU A 81 21.48 4.58 -12.55
C LEU A 81 22.15 3.28 -12.98
N ALA A 82 21.58 2.54 -13.95
CA ALA A 82 22.17 1.30 -14.47
C ALA A 82 23.53 1.54 -15.15
N VAL A 83 23.67 2.62 -15.93
CA VAL A 83 24.93 2.97 -16.59
C VAL A 83 26.01 3.34 -15.57
N LEU A 84 25.67 4.13 -14.55
CA LEU A 84 26.62 4.55 -13.50
C LEU A 84 27.03 3.39 -12.59
N THR A 85 26.08 2.51 -12.24
CA THR A 85 26.34 1.37 -11.36
C THR A 85 27.13 0.25 -12.04
N ARG A 86 27.17 0.20 -13.39
CA ARG A 86 27.90 -0.82 -14.17
C ARG A 86 29.36 -0.99 -13.74
N LYS A 87 30.05 0.10 -13.41
CA LYS A 87 31.45 0.09 -12.97
C LYS A 87 31.64 -0.51 -11.56
N TYR A 88 30.58 -0.49 -10.74
CA TYR A 88 30.60 -0.92 -9.34
C TYR A 88 30.00 -2.33 -9.14
N ILE A 89 29.42 -2.96 -10.18
CA ILE A 89 28.83 -4.30 -10.12
C ILE A 89 29.81 -5.33 -9.55
N GLN A 90 31.08 -5.29 -9.98
CA GLN A 90 32.11 -6.23 -9.50
C GLN A 90 32.44 -6.03 -8.00
N LEU A 91 32.35 -4.80 -7.49
CA LEU A 91 32.57 -4.49 -6.08
C LEU A 91 31.36 -4.86 -5.20
N LEU A 92 30.16 -4.92 -5.77
CA LEU A 92 28.93 -5.30 -5.06
C LEU A 92 28.70 -6.83 -5.05
N ASN A 93 29.49 -7.61 -5.78
CA ASN A 93 29.40 -9.08 -5.79
C ASN A 93 30.12 -9.75 -4.61
N ILE A 94 30.37 -9.02 -3.52
CA ILE A 94 30.98 -9.56 -2.32
C ILE A 94 29.96 -10.43 -1.59
N GLN A 95 30.37 -11.65 -1.23
CA GLN A 95 29.57 -12.55 -0.41
C GLN A 95 29.52 -12.04 1.03
N ILE A 96 28.34 -11.67 1.50
CA ILE A 96 28.08 -11.35 2.91
C ILE A 96 27.70 -12.64 3.65
N ASN A 97 28.06 -12.77 4.93
CA ASN A 97 27.61 -13.90 5.77
C ASN A 97 26.08 -14.09 5.76
N GLN A 98 25.63 -15.31 5.50
CA GLN A 98 24.22 -15.75 5.46
C GLN A 98 23.40 -15.33 6.66
N ILE A 99 23.97 -15.51 7.84
CA ILE A 99 23.28 -15.20 9.09
C ILE A 99 23.04 -13.69 9.19
N ALA A 100 24.03 -12.88 8.78
CA ALA A 100 23.91 -11.42 8.78
C ALA A 100 22.86 -10.93 7.78
N VAL A 101 22.81 -11.50 6.57
CA VAL A 101 21.80 -11.14 5.55
C VAL A 101 20.40 -11.49 6.03
N ASN A 102 20.20 -12.67 6.61
CA ASN A 102 18.89 -13.09 7.13
C ASN A 102 18.41 -12.19 8.28
N ILE A 103 19.29 -11.84 9.21
CA ILE A 103 18.99 -10.89 10.29
C ILE A 103 18.60 -9.53 9.71
N LEU A 104 19.36 -9.03 8.72
CA LEU A 104 19.09 -7.75 8.09
C LEU A 104 17.75 -7.75 7.32
N CYS A 105 17.43 -8.83 6.59
CA CYS A 105 16.12 -9.04 5.97
C CYS A 105 14.98 -8.94 7.00
N CYS A 106 15.11 -9.65 8.13
CA CYS A 106 14.14 -9.62 9.21
C CYS A 106 13.98 -8.21 9.80
N LEU A 107 15.09 -7.48 10.02
CA LEU A 107 15.07 -6.10 10.51
C LEU A 107 14.37 -5.15 9.54
N VAL A 108 14.60 -5.29 8.23
CA VAL A 108 13.92 -4.48 7.21
C VAL A 108 12.42 -4.75 7.22
N LEU A 109 11.98 -6.02 7.21
CA LEU A 109 10.56 -6.37 7.26
C LEU A 109 9.89 -5.86 8.54
N LEU A 110 10.56 -6.01 9.69
CA LEU A 110 10.05 -5.54 10.98
C LEU A 110 9.97 -4.01 11.01
N GLY A 111 11.00 -3.31 10.52
CA GLY A 111 11.02 -1.85 10.44
C GLY A 111 9.91 -1.29 9.55
N VAL A 112 9.67 -1.91 8.39
CA VAL A 112 8.53 -1.59 7.53
C VAL A 112 7.20 -1.79 8.27
N PHE A 113 7.02 -2.94 8.93
CA PHE A 113 5.79 -3.26 9.63
C PHE A 113 5.49 -2.25 10.75
N LEU A 114 6.48 -1.93 11.58
CA LEU A 114 6.38 -0.89 12.61
C LEU A 114 6.06 0.48 12.02
N SER A 115 6.67 0.83 10.89
CA SER A 115 6.42 2.09 10.20
C SER A 115 4.96 2.17 9.70
N ALA A 116 4.42 1.08 9.16
CA ALA A 116 3.02 0.99 8.73
C ALA A 116 2.05 1.15 9.92
N LEU A 117 2.35 0.53 11.06
CA LEU A 117 1.57 0.70 12.30
C LEU A 117 1.62 2.14 12.81
N TYR A 118 2.81 2.75 12.81
CA TYR A 118 3.00 4.14 13.23
C TYR A 118 2.19 5.12 12.37
N ILE A 119 2.27 4.98 11.04
CA ILE A 119 1.47 5.79 10.10
C ILE A 119 -0.02 5.60 10.39
N ASN A 120 -0.48 4.34 10.53
CA ASN A 120 -1.89 4.05 10.79
C ASN A 120 -2.40 4.66 12.10
N SER A 121 -1.57 4.66 13.15
CA SER A 121 -1.90 5.26 14.44
C SER A 121 -2.04 6.78 14.32
N LYS A 122 -1.10 7.44 13.64
CA LYS A 122 -1.08 8.89 13.44
C LYS A 122 -2.18 9.39 12.49
N SER A 123 -2.66 8.54 11.59
CA SER A 123 -3.69 8.88 10.61
C SER A 123 -5.13 8.90 11.15
N LYS A 124 -5.35 8.73 12.47
CA LYS A 124 -6.70 8.85 13.08
C LYS A 124 -7.27 10.26 12.94
N LEU A 125 -8.57 10.37 12.68
CA LEU A 125 -9.29 11.64 12.52
C LEU A 125 -10.43 11.73 13.52
N ASN A 126 -10.44 12.80 14.32
CA ASN A 126 -11.46 13.02 15.35
C ASN A 126 -12.89 13.08 14.78
N VAL A 127 -13.05 13.53 13.53
CA VAL A 127 -14.35 13.58 12.82
C VAL A 127 -14.95 12.18 12.68
N TYR A 128 -14.11 11.15 12.47
CA TYR A 128 -14.57 9.77 12.38
C TYR A 128 -15.13 9.27 13.71
N ASP A 129 -14.42 9.53 14.82
CA ASP A 129 -14.83 9.07 16.14
C ASP A 129 -16.11 9.78 16.62
N ARG A 130 -16.28 11.05 16.27
CA ARG A 130 -17.48 11.85 16.61
C ARG A 130 -18.74 11.35 15.92
N ASN A 131 -18.66 10.99 14.64
CA ASN A 131 -19.82 10.67 13.81
C ASN A 131 -19.95 9.15 13.54
N ASN A 132 -19.28 8.33 14.35
CA ASN A 132 -19.19 6.88 14.16
C ASN A 132 -20.57 6.21 14.24
N CYS A 133 -20.86 5.33 13.28
CA CYS A 133 -22.08 4.52 13.26
C CYS A 133 -21.74 3.04 13.49
N ASP A 134 -22.62 2.32 14.20
CA ASP A 134 -22.43 0.89 14.48
C ASP A 134 -22.79 -0.03 13.30
N GLU A 135 -23.49 0.51 12.30
CA GLU A 135 -23.80 -0.19 11.06
C GLU A 135 -22.51 -0.55 10.29
N LYS A 136 -22.57 -1.65 9.51
CA LYS A 136 -21.40 -2.16 8.81
C LYS A 136 -21.56 -2.08 7.29
N ILE A 137 -20.44 -1.82 6.64
CA ILE A 137 -20.36 -1.69 5.18
C ILE A 137 -19.18 -2.52 4.67
N ILE A 138 -19.40 -3.20 3.55
CA ILE A 138 -18.38 -3.98 2.83
C ILE A 138 -18.03 -3.22 1.55
N LEU A 139 -16.73 -3.09 1.29
CA LEU A 139 -16.18 -2.37 0.16
C LEU A 139 -15.48 -3.32 -0.79
N ILE A 140 -16.06 -3.48 -1.98
CA ILE A 140 -15.52 -4.36 -3.02
C ILE A 140 -14.99 -3.48 -4.17
N PRO A 141 -13.73 -3.63 -4.59
CA PRO A 141 -13.22 -2.90 -5.74
C PRO A 141 -13.89 -3.36 -7.04
N THR A 142 -13.73 -2.58 -8.11
CA THR A 142 -14.16 -3.01 -9.45
C THR A 142 -13.34 -4.20 -9.93
N PHE A 143 -13.92 -5.05 -10.78
CA PHE A 143 -13.25 -6.24 -11.31
C PHE A 143 -11.90 -5.95 -11.98
N LYS A 144 -11.82 -4.87 -12.77
CA LYS A 144 -10.57 -4.42 -13.40
C LYS A 144 -9.47 -4.17 -12.37
N ASN A 145 -9.81 -3.47 -11.29
CA ASN A 145 -8.84 -3.10 -10.26
C ASN A 145 -8.51 -4.29 -9.36
N LEU A 146 -9.48 -5.17 -9.11
CA LEU A 146 -9.27 -6.45 -8.44
C LEU A 146 -8.24 -7.30 -9.18
N CYS A 147 -8.40 -7.46 -10.51
CA CYS A 147 -7.47 -8.21 -11.35
C CYS A 147 -6.07 -7.59 -11.36
N LEU A 148 -5.97 -6.26 -11.53
CA LEU A 148 -4.69 -5.55 -11.53
C LEU A 148 -3.94 -5.73 -10.20
N MET A 149 -4.65 -5.65 -9.07
CA MET A 149 -4.04 -5.84 -7.77
C MET A 149 -3.62 -7.30 -7.53
N LEU A 150 -4.44 -8.28 -7.93
CA LEU A 150 -4.06 -9.70 -7.83
C LEU A 150 -2.78 -9.97 -8.60
N LEU A 151 -2.70 -9.45 -9.81
CA LEU A 151 -1.54 -9.61 -10.67
C LEU A 151 -0.31 -8.93 -10.08
N SER A 152 -0.42 -7.70 -9.54
CA SER A 152 0.72 -7.03 -8.90
C SER A 152 1.17 -7.75 -7.62
N TYR A 153 0.24 -8.28 -6.83
CA TYR A 153 0.57 -9.05 -5.62
C TYR A 153 1.29 -10.36 -5.95
N ILE A 154 0.82 -11.10 -6.97
CA ILE A 154 1.47 -12.35 -7.41
C ILE A 154 2.87 -12.06 -7.97
N ILE A 155 3.02 -11.01 -8.78
CA ILE A 155 4.32 -10.66 -9.37
C ILE A 155 5.28 -10.17 -8.28
N PHE A 156 4.97 -9.08 -7.59
CA PHE A 156 5.93 -8.48 -6.65
C PHE A 156 6.09 -9.31 -5.38
N GLY A 157 4.99 -9.83 -4.83
CA GLY A 157 5.01 -10.66 -3.63
C GLY A 157 5.60 -12.04 -3.91
N GLY A 158 5.17 -12.71 -4.99
CA GLY A 158 5.70 -14.02 -5.38
C GLY A 158 7.19 -13.98 -5.68
N ILE A 159 7.65 -13.01 -6.49
CA ILE A 159 9.09 -12.86 -6.79
C ILE A 159 9.89 -12.51 -5.52
N SER A 160 9.34 -11.69 -4.61
CA SER A 160 10.01 -11.39 -3.33
C SER A 160 10.18 -12.64 -2.45
N ILE A 161 9.16 -13.50 -2.38
CA ILE A 161 9.24 -14.78 -1.63
C ILE A 161 10.25 -15.72 -2.28
N LEU A 162 10.25 -15.85 -3.61
CA LEU A 162 11.22 -16.69 -4.33
C LEU A 162 12.66 -16.19 -4.13
N ALA A 163 12.89 -14.88 -4.19
CA ALA A 163 14.19 -14.30 -3.90
C ALA A 163 14.62 -14.53 -2.45
N PHE A 164 13.68 -14.45 -1.49
CA PHE A 164 13.93 -14.78 -0.09
C PHE A 164 14.29 -16.27 0.10
N TYR A 165 13.58 -17.16 -0.57
CA TYR A 165 13.86 -18.59 -0.57
C TYR A 165 15.28 -18.88 -1.09
N MET A 166 15.70 -18.22 -2.18
CA MET A 166 17.05 -18.37 -2.72
C MET A 166 18.13 -17.88 -1.75
N PHE A 167 17.90 -16.82 -0.96
CA PHE A 167 18.85 -16.39 0.07
C PHE A 167 19.07 -17.45 1.16
N ILE A 168 18.00 -18.15 1.55
CA ILE A 168 18.04 -19.15 2.61
C ILE A 168 18.66 -20.46 2.14
N THR A 169 18.32 -20.91 0.93
CA THR A 169 18.64 -22.28 0.47
C THR A 169 19.92 -22.36 -0.34
N GLU A 170 20.14 -21.46 -1.28
CA GLU A 170 21.25 -21.54 -2.24
C GLU A 170 22.50 -20.79 -1.76
N GLY A 171 22.42 -20.06 -0.64
CA GLY A 171 23.57 -19.32 -0.08
C GLY A 171 24.09 -18.19 -0.97
N ILE A 172 23.35 -17.80 -2.01
CA ILE A 172 23.74 -16.76 -2.98
C ILE A 172 23.54 -15.38 -2.30
N GLN A 173 24.49 -14.96 -1.48
CA GLN A 173 24.46 -13.70 -0.73
C GLN A 173 25.17 -12.58 -1.48
N ASN A 174 24.59 -12.18 -2.61
CA ASN A 174 25.05 -11.01 -3.36
C ASN A 174 24.34 -9.74 -2.87
N ILE A 175 25.09 -8.66 -2.62
CA ILE A 175 24.55 -7.35 -2.23
C ILE A 175 23.56 -6.84 -3.27
N ILE A 176 23.81 -7.08 -4.56
CA ILE A 176 22.91 -6.69 -5.65
C ILE A 176 21.57 -7.38 -5.47
N LEU A 177 21.57 -8.70 -5.23
CA LEU A 177 20.36 -9.47 -5.02
C LEU A 177 19.59 -8.95 -3.79
N PHE A 178 20.30 -8.60 -2.72
CA PHE A 178 19.70 -8.02 -1.50
C PHE A 178 19.05 -6.65 -1.76
N ILE A 179 19.71 -5.75 -2.48
CA ILE A 179 19.14 -4.45 -2.87
C ILE A 179 17.92 -4.64 -3.76
N THR A 180 17.99 -5.55 -4.75
CA THR A 180 16.86 -5.89 -5.61
C THR A 180 15.68 -6.44 -4.80
N TRP A 181 15.95 -7.28 -3.81
CA TRP A 181 14.90 -7.80 -2.92
C TRP A 181 14.24 -6.69 -2.08
N ILE A 182 15.02 -5.76 -1.50
CA ILE A 182 14.46 -4.60 -0.79
C ILE A 182 13.54 -3.80 -1.72
N MET A 183 13.97 -3.55 -2.95
CA MET A 183 13.17 -2.83 -3.95
C MET A 183 11.86 -3.55 -4.28
N LEU A 184 11.89 -4.89 -4.40
CA LEU A 184 10.70 -5.71 -4.62
C LEU A 184 9.73 -5.63 -3.43
N VAL A 185 10.25 -5.69 -2.20
CA VAL A 185 9.44 -5.54 -0.97
C VAL A 185 8.78 -4.16 -0.93
N ILE A 186 9.51 -3.09 -1.25
CA ILE A 186 8.96 -1.73 -1.32
C ILE A 186 7.85 -1.65 -2.38
N MET A 187 8.07 -2.19 -3.58
CA MET A 187 7.06 -2.21 -4.65
C MET A 187 5.81 -3.02 -4.27
N PHE A 188 5.98 -4.12 -3.55
CA PHE A 188 4.89 -4.91 -3.00
C PHE A 188 4.05 -4.10 -1.99
N LEU A 189 4.69 -3.37 -1.08
CA LEU A 189 4.02 -2.51 -0.10
C LEU A 189 3.30 -1.33 -0.76
N LEU A 190 3.90 -0.71 -1.78
CA LEU A 190 3.26 0.35 -2.55
C LEU A 190 2.05 -0.16 -3.33
N SER A 191 2.12 -1.38 -3.87
CA SER A 191 1.00 -2.04 -4.53
C SER A 191 -0.18 -2.26 -3.58
N ASN A 192 0.11 -2.54 -2.31
CA ASN A 192 -0.90 -2.65 -1.25
C ASN A 192 -1.59 -1.28 -0.95
N VAL A 193 -0.91 -0.16 -1.17
CA VAL A 193 -1.50 1.20 -1.02
C VAL A 193 -2.37 1.58 -2.21
N ALA A 194 -2.08 1.10 -3.43
CA ALA A 194 -2.87 1.37 -4.64
C ALA A 194 -4.35 0.94 -4.49
N LEU A 195 -4.60 -0.01 -3.59
CA LEU A 195 -5.91 -0.51 -3.16
C LEU A 195 -6.81 0.59 -2.56
N VAL A 196 -6.21 1.60 -1.93
CA VAL A 196 -6.89 2.79 -1.40
C VAL A 196 -7.32 3.72 -2.55
N VAL A 197 -6.58 3.78 -3.66
CA VAL A 197 -6.69 4.82 -4.70
C VAL A 197 -7.93 4.71 -5.59
N ASN A 198 -8.69 3.60 -5.51
CA ASN A 198 -9.85 3.37 -6.38
C ASN A 198 -10.89 4.49 -6.32
N LYS A 199 -11.26 5.07 -7.47
CA LYS A 199 -12.29 6.13 -7.55
C LYS A 199 -13.73 5.60 -7.55
N LYS A 200 -13.92 4.32 -7.89
CA LYS A 200 -15.22 3.65 -7.93
C LYS A 200 -15.15 2.34 -7.15
N VAL A 201 -16.14 2.09 -6.31
CA VAL A 201 -16.21 0.90 -5.45
C VAL A 201 -17.65 0.40 -5.33
N TYR A 202 -17.82 -0.92 -5.24
CA TYR A 202 -19.10 -1.54 -4.92
C TYR A 202 -19.30 -1.54 -3.42
N VAL A 203 -20.44 -1.00 -3.00
CA VAL A 203 -20.86 -0.92 -1.61
C VAL A 203 -21.97 -1.93 -1.34
N ILE A 204 -21.78 -2.72 -0.30
CA ILE A 204 -22.81 -3.59 0.28
C ILE A 204 -23.00 -3.16 1.73
N LYS A 205 -24.18 -2.62 2.04
CA LYS A 205 -24.58 -2.26 3.40
C LYS A 205 -25.19 -3.50 4.06
N ARG A 206 -24.76 -3.84 5.27
CA ARG A 206 -25.23 -5.01 6.02
C ARG A 206 -25.73 -4.59 7.40
#